data_AF-U5W385-F1
#
_entry.id   AF-U5W385-F1
#
_cell.length_a   1.000
_cell.length_b   1.000
_cell.length_c   1.000
_cell.angle_alpha   90.00
_cell.angle_beta   90.00
_cell.angle_gamma   90.00
#
_symmetry.space_group_name_H-M   'P 1'
#
loop_
_entity.id
_entity.type
_entity.pdbx_description
1 polymer ?
#
loop_
_entity_poly.entity_id
_entity_poly.type
_entity_poly.pdbx_seq_one_letter_code
_entity_poly.pdbx_strand_id
1 'polypeptide(L)'
;MPAAMKGTFMLHTARRLLTAPLLLAALGAGLVVAPTAASAAGVSATIKVGSTLQVRSAPSLSAKIVGTVRNKQKVTVSCFVTGQKVRGAVRTTTAWDRLSTGKYVSHGYVKASRSIPRCAVSSPTAVPSKTKTSGTSRYVIGTVKSVDSKVNLRSGPSTDSAVTGTVTNGTKIDLTCAVTGSLVDGTVRSTNQWDRTPTGSFISHAYVYSGTLPVCAGSTTPTPSVTLTPAEFIRASVPGAQRGWREYGVPPSVTIAQAILESGWGRSGLASVDRNYFGIKCQNGSYGKLANGCHVYRTNECTKTGTCFSTSASFRTYATQSHSFRDHGNFLKVNSRYAGAFEHTRDANKFIWKVWKAGYATDPNYYTKVTGIMASYDLYQYDTWK
;
A
#
# COMPACT_ATOMS: atom_id res chain seq x y z
N MET A 1 -51.99 -6.05 -54.10
CA MET A 1 -50.90 -5.59 -54.98
C MET A 1 -49.57 -5.91 -54.29
N PRO A 2 -48.62 -6.55 -55.01
CA PRO A 2 -47.51 -7.36 -54.49
C PRO A 2 -46.23 -6.49 -54.36
N ALA A 3 -45.06 -6.92 -53.88
CA ALA A 3 -44.30 -8.16 -54.10
C ALA A 3 -43.28 -8.32 -52.93
N ALA A 4 -43.12 -9.48 -52.28
CA ALA A 4 -42.59 -10.79 -52.72
C ALA A 4 -41.03 -10.79 -52.80
N MET A 5 -40.33 -11.50 -51.90
CA MET A 5 -39.91 -12.93 -51.97
C MET A 5 -38.44 -13.05 -52.42
N LYS A 6 -37.52 -13.55 -51.58
CA LYS A 6 -37.13 -14.96 -51.31
C LYS A 6 -36.11 -15.54 -52.31
N GLY A 7 -35.10 -16.21 -51.74
CA GLY A 7 -34.48 -17.44 -52.28
C GLY A 7 -33.18 -17.24 -53.08
N THR A 8 -32.24 -18.19 -53.18
CA THR A 8 -32.13 -19.59 -52.71
C THR A 8 -30.66 -20.05 -52.90
N PHE A 9 -30.28 -21.06 -52.12
CA PHE A 9 -29.17 -22.01 -52.25
C PHE A 9 -28.77 -22.43 -53.69
N MET A 10 -27.51 -22.84 -53.93
CA MET A 10 -27.11 -24.27 -54.00
C MET A 10 -25.64 -24.49 -54.41
N LEU A 11 -25.16 -25.66 -53.99
CA LEU A 11 -23.83 -26.29 -54.12
C LEU A 11 -23.55 -26.94 -55.49
N HIS A 12 -22.31 -27.45 -55.60
CA HIS A 12 -21.76 -28.51 -56.49
C HIS A 12 -21.06 -27.97 -57.76
N THR A 13 -19.94 -28.49 -58.27
CA THR A 13 -19.43 -29.87 -58.29
C THR A 13 -17.95 -29.89 -58.74
N ALA A 14 -17.34 -31.06 -58.68
CA ALA A 14 -15.91 -31.35 -58.75
C ALA A 14 -15.34 -31.70 -60.16
N ARG A 15 -13.99 -31.79 -60.19
CA ARG A 15 -13.11 -32.69 -60.98
C ARG A 15 -13.01 -32.51 -62.52
N ARG A 16 -11.77 -32.33 -63.02
CA ARG A 16 -10.93 -33.43 -63.60
C ARG A 16 -9.54 -32.94 -64.07
N LEU A 17 -8.61 -33.88 -63.99
CA LEU A 17 -7.18 -33.90 -64.36
C LEU A 17 -6.94 -34.00 -65.88
N LEU A 18 -5.73 -33.63 -66.32
CA LEU A 18 -4.79 -34.33 -67.25
C LEU A 18 -3.64 -33.33 -67.62
N THR A 19 -2.40 -33.49 -67.12
CA THR A 19 -1.19 -34.07 -67.80
C THR A 19 -0.86 -33.43 -69.16
N ALA A 20 0.35 -33.01 -69.54
CA ALA A 20 1.71 -33.01 -69.01
C ALA A 20 2.57 -32.05 -69.91
N PRO A 21 3.91 -32.16 -70.02
CA PRO A 21 4.87 -31.24 -69.44
C PRO A 21 5.59 -30.34 -70.47
N LEU A 22 6.16 -29.22 -70.00
CA LEU A 22 7.33 -28.62 -70.64
C LEU A 22 8.17 -27.86 -69.62
N LEU A 23 9.40 -28.35 -69.46
CA LEU A 23 10.49 -27.69 -68.76
C LEU A 23 10.79 -26.34 -69.41
N LEU A 24 10.69 -25.26 -68.66
CA LEU A 24 11.58 -24.12 -68.82
C LEU A 24 12.08 -23.67 -67.45
N ALA A 25 13.41 -23.69 -67.32
CA ALA A 25 14.14 -23.22 -66.16
C ALA A 25 13.96 -21.70 -66.01
N ALA A 26 13.36 -21.29 -64.89
CA ALA A 26 13.52 -19.96 -64.34
C ALA A 26 13.48 -20.08 -62.80
N LEU A 27 14.64 -19.83 -62.20
CA LEU A 27 14.89 -19.74 -60.76
C LEU A 27 14.07 -18.57 -60.16
N GLY A 28 12.80 -18.81 -59.91
CA GLY A 28 11.93 -17.96 -59.08
C GLY A 28 11.81 -18.58 -57.70
N ALA A 29 12.92 -18.70 -56.97
CA ALA A 29 12.85 -18.94 -55.54
C ALA A 29 12.15 -17.71 -54.95
N GLY A 30 10.85 -17.85 -54.66
CA GLY A 30 10.18 -17.03 -53.67
C GLY A 30 10.94 -17.21 -52.37
N LEU A 31 11.98 -16.41 -52.17
CA LEU A 31 12.52 -16.16 -50.85
C LEU A 31 11.35 -15.55 -50.09
N VAL A 32 10.70 -16.38 -49.28
CA VAL A 32 10.27 -15.92 -47.97
C VAL A 32 11.52 -15.29 -47.39
N VAL A 33 11.62 -13.96 -47.45
CA VAL A 33 12.54 -13.23 -46.61
C VAL A 33 11.98 -13.43 -45.21
N ALA A 34 12.29 -14.60 -44.63
CA ALA A 34 12.42 -14.69 -43.20
C ALA A 34 13.30 -13.50 -42.83
N PRO A 35 12.89 -12.65 -41.88
CA PRO A 35 13.76 -11.58 -41.44
C PRO A 35 15.06 -12.26 -41.06
N THR A 36 16.11 -12.01 -41.85
CA THR A 36 17.46 -12.38 -41.47
C THR A 36 17.63 -11.74 -40.11
N ALA A 37 17.66 -12.56 -39.07
CA ALA A 37 18.19 -12.18 -37.79
C ALA A 37 19.67 -11.87 -38.05
N ALA A 38 19.93 -10.66 -38.57
CA ALA A 38 21.22 -10.03 -38.50
C ALA A 38 21.50 -9.98 -37.01
N SER A 39 22.23 -11.00 -36.55
CA SER A 39 22.70 -11.12 -35.19
C SER A 39 23.21 -9.76 -34.79
N ALA A 40 22.52 -9.14 -33.82
CA ALA A 40 22.95 -7.89 -33.23
C ALA A 40 24.36 -8.13 -32.69
N ALA A 41 25.36 -7.80 -33.51
CA ALA A 41 26.75 -8.06 -33.22
C ALA A 41 27.09 -7.27 -31.97
N GLY A 42 27.18 -7.97 -30.83
CA GLY A 42 27.37 -7.35 -29.53
C GLY A 42 28.60 -6.45 -29.53
N VAL A 43 28.58 -5.45 -28.66
CA VAL A 43 29.68 -4.52 -28.48
C VAL A 43 30.82 -5.23 -27.75
N SER A 44 31.98 -5.34 -28.40
CA SER A 44 33.20 -5.82 -27.74
C SER A 44 33.63 -4.82 -26.66
N ALA A 45 33.87 -5.31 -25.45
CA ALA A 45 34.28 -4.50 -24.33
C ALA A 45 35.36 -5.18 -23.48
N THR A 46 36.19 -4.38 -22.83
CA THR A 46 37.28 -4.86 -21.96
C THR A 46 36.92 -4.64 -20.49
N ILE A 47 37.07 -5.67 -19.67
CA ILE A 47 36.86 -5.57 -18.22
C ILE A 47 38.06 -4.91 -17.53
N LYS A 48 37.79 -3.97 -16.63
CA LYS A 48 38.78 -3.28 -15.80
C LYS A 48 38.47 -3.49 -14.33
N VAL A 49 39.25 -4.34 -13.66
CA VAL A 49 39.14 -4.69 -12.23
C VAL A 49 40.53 -5.00 -11.65
N GLY A 50 40.66 -5.05 -10.33
CA GLY A 50 41.93 -5.44 -9.69
C GLY A 50 42.34 -6.89 -9.97
N SER A 51 41.39 -7.84 -9.88
CA SER A 51 41.63 -9.27 -10.09
C SER A 51 40.57 -9.92 -11.00
N THR A 52 39.38 -10.16 -10.46
CA THR A 52 38.23 -10.72 -11.20
C THR A 52 36.97 -9.90 -10.96
N LEU A 53 36.15 -9.78 -12.01
CA LEU A 53 34.83 -9.17 -11.96
C LEU A 53 33.79 -10.29 -11.87
N GLN A 54 32.87 -10.16 -10.91
CA GLN A 54 31.78 -11.10 -10.76
C GLN A 54 30.72 -10.88 -11.85
N VAL A 55 30.47 -11.90 -12.67
CA VAL A 55 29.35 -11.95 -13.62
C VAL A 55 28.12 -12.38 -12.86
N ARG A 56 27.01 -11.67 -13.06
CA ARG A 56 25.80 -11.80 -12.27
C ARG A 56 24.62 -12.20 -13.12
N SER A 57 23.69 -12.92 -12.50
CA SER A 57 22.45 -13.36 -13.14
C SER A 57 21.48 -12.21 -13.47
N ALA A 58 21.59 -11.07 -12.77
CA ALA A 58 20.72 -9.90 -12.90
C ALA A 58 21.52 -8.59 -12.62
N PRO A 59 21.00 -7.40 -12.98
CA PRO A 59 21.72 -6.12 -12.87
C PRO A 59 21.78 -5.57 -11.43
N SER A 60 22.33 -6.33 -10.48
CA SER A 60 22.50 -5.94 -9.07
C SER A 60 23.70 -6.62 -8.43
N LEU A 61 24.36 -5.97 -7.46
CA LEU A 61 25.44 -6.56 -6.66
C LEU A 61 24.96 -7.65 -5.69
N SER A 62 23.65 -7.80 -5.50
CA SER A 62 23.04 -8.90 -4.73
C SER A 62 22.67 -10.10 -5.60
N ALA A 63 22.68 -9.96 -6.94
CA ALA A 63 22.33 -11.04 -7.84
C ALA A 63 23.39 -12.15 -7.81
N LYS A 64 22.92 -13.41 -7.90
CA LYS A 64 23.76 -14.61 -7.89
C LYS A 64 24.93 -14.43 -8.85
N ILE A 65 26.13 -14.65 -8.32
CA ILE A 65 27.36 -14.75 -9.10
C ILE A 65 27.26 -16.04 -9.92
N VAL A 66 27.29 -15.92 -11.24
CA VAL A 66 27.15 -17.03 -12.19
C VAL A 66 28.44 -17.29 -12.97
N GLY A 67 29.49 -16.54 -12.64
CA GLY A 67 30.80 -16.69 -13.23
C GLY A 67 31.69 -15.51 -12.86
N THR A 68 32.92 -15.54 -13.34
CA THR A 68 33.88 -14.45 -13.20
C THR A 68 34.48 -14.11 -14.55
N VAL A 69 34.90 -12.87 -14.71
CA VAL A 69 35.67 -12.39 -15.86
C VAL A 69 36.94 -11.75 -15.32
N ARG A 70 38.10 -12.14 -15.85
CA ARG A 70 39.40 -11.66 -15.37
C ARG A 70 39.64 -10.22 -15.80
N ASN A 71 40.52 -9.52 -15.10
CA ASN A 71 41.00 -8.21 -15.53
C ASN A 71 41.54 -8.27 -16.97
N LYS A 72 41.25 -7.25 -17.77
CA LYS A 72 41.60 -7.11 -19.20
C LYS A 72 40.96 -8.13 -20.14
N GLN A 73 40.17 -9.09 -19.65
CA GLN A 73 39.46 -10.02 -20.51
C GLN A 73 38.43 -9.28 -21.37
N LYS A 74 38.38 -9.63 -22.65
CA LYS A 74 37.38 -9.11 -23.59
C LYS A 74 36.07 -9.89 -23.46
N VAL A 75 34.96 -9.17 -23.47
CA VAL A 75 33.60 -9.71 -23.41
C VAL A 75 32.74 -9.06 -24.49
N THR A 76 31.67 -9.76 -24.88
CA THR A 76 30.71 -9.25 -25.85
C THR A 76 29.44 -8.83 -25.12
N VAL A 77 29.07 -7.56 -25.22
CA VAL A 77 27.90 -6.96 -24.59
C VAL A 77 26.78 -6.77 -25.60
N SER A 78 25.62 -7.36 -25.36
CA SER A 78 24.45 -7.21 -26.22
C SER A 78 23.77 -5.84 -26.04
N CYS A 79 23.54 -5.43 -24.79
CA CYS A 79 22.83 -4.19 -24.46
C CYS A 79 23.01 -3.86 -22.98
N PHE A 80 22.61 -2.67 -22.52
CA PHE A 80 22.59 -2.31 -21.10
C PHE A 80 21.17 -2.13 -20.56
N VAL A 81 21.00 -2.37 -19.26
CA VAL A 81 19.78 -2.11 -18.49
C VAL A 81 20.09 -1.20 -17.30
N THR A 82 19.06 -0.58 -16.72
CA THR A 82 19.22 0.12 -15.44
C THR A 82 19.16 -0.89 -14.29
N GLY A 83 20.08 -0.76 -13.33
CA GLY A 83 20.17 -1.58 -12.14
C GLY A 83 20.79 -0.83 -10.98
N GLN A 84 21.32 -1.58 -10.00
CA GLN A 84 21.92 -0.99 -8.80
C GLN A 84 23.09 -0.06 -9.16
N LYS A 85 23.22 1.08 -8.47
CA LYS A 85 24.39 1.98 -8.63
C LYS A 85 25.66 1.27 -8.15
N VAL A 86 26.67 1.21 -9.00
CA VAL A 86 27.97 0.62 -8.71
C VAL A 86 29.06 1.63 -9.01
N ARG A 87 29.99 1.80 -8.06
CA ARG A 87 31.24 2.53 -8.26
C ARG A 87 32.30 1.54 -8.72
N GLY A 88 32.60 1.55 -10.02
CA GLY A 88 33.64 0.69 -10.59
C GLY A 88 34.87 1.47 -11.06
N ALA A 89 35.90 0.73 -11.47
CA ALA A 89 37.19 1.29 -11.85
C ALA A 89 37.14 2.14 -13.13
N VAL A 90 36.09 2.02 -13.95
CA VAL A 90 35.87 2.86 -15.13
C VAL A 90 34.99 4.06 -14.77
N ARG A 91 33.89 3.83 -14.06
CA ARG A 91 32.95 4.90 -13.65
C ARG A 91 32.00 4.46 -12.53
N THR A 92 31.31 5.43 -11.95
CA THR A 92 30.12 5.18 -11.12
C THR A 92 28.86 5.25 -11.98
N THR A 93 28.04 4.21 -11.99
CA THR A 93 26.87 4.15 -12.89
C THR A 93 25.78 3.22 -12.36
N THR A 94 24.55 3.41 -12.81
CA THR A 94 23.42 2.49 -12.65
C THR A 94 23.24 1.56 -13.85
N ALA A 95 24.04 1.72 -14.91
CA ALA A 95 23.97 0.84 -16.07
C ALA A 95 24.64 -0.52 -15.79
N TRP A 96 23.99 -1.58 -16.26
CA TRP A 96 24.49 -2.95 -16.22
C TRP A 96 24.44 -3.56 -17.62
N ASP A 97 25.58 -4.08 -18.05
CA ASP A 97 25.80 -4.60 -19.38
C ASP A 97 25.41 -6.07 -19.42
N ARG A 98 24.39 -6.39 -20.24
CA ARG A 98 23.98 -7.75 -20.57
C ARG A 98 24.94 -8.30 -21.60
N LEU A 99 25.74 -9.28 -21.19
CA LEU A 99 26.61 -10.06 -22.06
C LEU A 99 25.77 -10.89 -23.05
N SER A 100 26.38 -11.34 -24.15
CA SER A 100 25.73 -12.24 -25.12
C SER A 100 25.18 -13.52 -24.50
N THR A 101 25.75 -13.97 -23.38
CA THR A 101 25.26 -15.10 -22.56
C THR A 101 23.99 -14.80 -21.76
N GLY A 102 23.44 -13.59 -21.90
CA GLY A 102 22.28 -13.09 -21.17
C GLY A 102 22.55 -12.77 -19.69
N LYS A 103 23.81 -12.77 -19.26
CA LYS A 103 24.24 -12.45 -17.88
C LYS A 103 24.76 -11.02 -17.81
N TYR A 104 24.97 -10.49 -16.60
CA TYR A 104 25.21 -9.07 -16.38
C TYR A 104 26.54 -8.80 -15.70
N VAL A 105 27.23 -7.77 -16.16
CA VAL A 105 28.35 -7.14 -15.45
C VAL A 105 28.02 -5.67 -15.26
N SER A 106 28.53 -5.03 -14.20
CA SER A 106 28.27 -3.60 -14.04
C SER A 106 29.08 -2.81 -15.07
N HIS A 107 28.40 -1.87 -15.75
CA HIS A 107 29.03 -0.95 -16.70
C HIS A 107 30.12 -0.08 -16.04
N GLY A 108 30.12 0.00 -14.69
CA GLY A 108 31.17 0.66 -13.91
C GLY A 108 32.56 0.06 -14.07
N TYR A 109 32.67 -1.18 -14.56
CA TYR A 109 33.94 -1.88 -14.80
C TYR A 109 34.18 -2.21 -16.29
N VAL A 110 33.34 -1.72 -17.19
CA VAL A 110 33.37 -2.08 -18.61
C VAL A 110 33.90 -0.90 -19.42
N LYS A 111 34.96 -1.12 -20.20
CA LYS A 111 35.47 -0.18 -21.20
C LYS A 111 35.12 -0.72 -22.59
N ALA A 112 34.03 -0.23 -23.17
CA ALA A 112 33.56 -0.63 -24.50
C ALA A 112 34.29 0.12 -25.63
N SER A 113 34.41 -0.50 -26.80
CA SER A 113 34.98 0.15 -28.01
C SER A 113 34.05 1.17 -28.65
N ARG A 114 32.74 1.10 -28.36
CA ARG A 114 31.69 2.01 -28.82
C ARG A 114 30.55 2.07 -27.79
N SER A 115 29.56 2.96 -28.01
CA SER A 115 28.38 3.05 -27.16
C SER A 115 27.60 1.73 -27.14
N ILE A 116 27.11 1.35 -25.95
CA ILE A 116 26.31 0.14 -25.74
C ILE A 116 24.83 0.56 -25.80
N PRO A 117 23.98 -0.08 -26.62
CA PRO A 117 22.55 0.27 -26.70
C PRO A 117 21.76 -0.26 -25.50
N ARG A 118 20.61 0.34 -25.19
CA ARG A 118 19.72 -0.12 -24.11
C ARG A 118 18.95 -1.38 -24.53
N CYS A 119 18.69 -2.32 -23.62
CA CYS A 119 17.92 -3.53 -23.95
C CYS A 119 16.44 -3.21 -24.25
N ALA A 120 15.89 -3.85 -25.27
CA ALA A 120 14.46 -3.79 -25.58
C ALA A 120 13.63 -4.50 -24.50
N VAL A 121 12.53 -3.88 -24.05
CA VAL A 121 11.57 -4.47 -23.10
C VAL A 121 10.58 -5.34 -23.86
N SER A 122 10.56 -6.64 -23.56
CA SER A 122 9.54 -7.58 -24.03
C SER A 122 8.60 -7.92 -22.86
N SER A 123 7.32 -7.54 -22.97
CA SER A 123 6.24 -7.92 -22.05
C SER A 123 5.85 -9.41 -22.19
N PRO A 124 5.07 -10.01 -21.26
CA PRO A 124 5.56 -10.73 -20.09
C PRO A 124 5.35 -12.26 -20.19
N THR A 125 6.16 -13.03 -19.46
CA THR A 125 5.78 -14.37 -18.98
C THR A 125 6.51 -14.65 -17.66
N ALA A 126 5.78 -15.03 -16.61
CA ALA A 126 6.29 -15.26 -15.27
C ALA A 126 6.28 -16.75 -14.93
N VAL A 127 7.41 -17.31 -14.46
CA VAL A 127 7.51 -18.34 -13.39
C VAL A 127 8.98 -18.34 -12.82
N PRO A 128 9.34 -19.03 -11.71
CA PRO A 128 9.69 -18.38 -10.43
C PRO A 128 11.11 -18.75 -9.89
N SER A 129 11.70 -18.00 -8.94
CA SER A 129 12.62 -18.65 -7.96
C SER A 129 13.08 -17.81 -6.75
N LYS A 130 13.43 -18.56 -5.71
CA LYS A 130 13.83 -18.26 -4.31
C LYS A 130 15.18 -17.51 -4.23
N THR A 131 15.54 -16.71 -3.20
CA THR A 131 16.05 -17.12 -1.88
C THR A 131 16.46 -15.88 -1.01
N LYS A 132 16.31 -15.99 0.33
CA LYS A 132 16.84 -15.19 1.50
C LYS A 132 18.38 -15.06 1.54
N THR A 133 19.12 -14.24 2.32
CA THR A 133 19.06 -12.92 3.02
C THR A 133 20.51 -12.63 3.47
N SER A 134 20.96 -11.38 3.56
CA SER A 134 21.59 -10.83 4.79
C SER A 134 21.95 -9.35 4.62
N GLY A 135 21.62 -8.56 5.63
CA GLY A 135 21.65 -7.10 5.67
C GLY A 135 20.42 -6.69 6.47
N THR A 136 20.62 -6.30 7.72
CA THR A 136 19.60 -6.01 8.74
C THR A 136 18.48 -5.16 8.14
N SER A 137 17.44 -5.85 7.68
CA SER A 137 16.27 -5.23 7.07
C SER A 137 15.53 -4.54 8.20
N ARG A 138 15.44 -3.21 8.16
CA ARG A 138 14.50 -2.49 9.02
C ARG A 138 13.10 -2.89 8.56
N TYR A 139 12.56 -3.93 9.19
CA TYR A 139 11.17 -4.30 9.02
C TYR A 139 10.30 -3.21 9.64
N VAL A 140 9.20 -2.89 8.96
CA VAL A 140 8.11 -2.13 9.57
C VAL A 140 7.23 -3.14 10.28
N ILE A 141 7.09 -3.00 11.60
CA ILE A 141 6.22 -3.87 12.38
C ILE A 141 4.78 -3.40 12.21
N GLY A 142 3.96 -4.20 11.55
CA GLY A 142 2.51 -4.04 11.47
C GLY A 142 1.79 -4.80 12.56
N THR A 143 0.55 -4.40 12.85
CA THR A 143 -0.38 -5.15 13.69
C THR A 143 -1.56 -5.58 12.85
N VAL A 144 -1.82 -6.88 12.76
CA VAL A 144 -2.98 -7.41 12.05
C VAL A 144 -4.25 -7.04 12.82
N LYS A 145 -5.27 -6.57 12.10
CA LYS A 145 -6.59 -6.21 12.60
C LYS A 145 -7.66 -6.85 11.70
N SER A 146 -8.47 -7.72 12.28
CA SER A 146 -9.57 -8.42 11.61
C SER A 146 -10.72 -8.60 12.59
N VAL A 147 -11.95 -8.37 12.14
CA VAL A 147 -13.17 -8.44 12.97
C VAL A 147 -13.65 -9.88 13.19
N ASP A 148 -13.38 -10.81 12.26
CA ASP A 148 -14.12 -12.09 12.23
C ASP A 148 -13.26 -13.36 12.18
N SER A 149 -11.96 -13.29 11.87
CA SER A 149 -11.10 -14.49 11.73
C SER A 149 -9.64 -14.17 11.34
N LYS A 150 -8.86 -15.22 11.05
CA LYS A 150 -7.48 -15.13 10.54
C LYS A 150 -7.44 -14.45 9.16
N VAL A 151 -6.46 -13.58 8.93
CA VAL A 151 -6.21 -12.92 7.64
C VAL A 151 -5.29 -13.79 6.79
N ASN A 152 -5.65 -14.01 5.53
CA ASN A 152 -4.84 -14.80 4.61
C ASN A 152 -3.53 -14.07 4.23
N LEU A 153 -2.42 -14.80 4.32
CA LEU A 153 -1.21 -14.52 3.56
C LEU A 153 -1.36 -15.16 2.18
N ARG A 154 -0.93 -14.45 1.15
CA ARG A 154 -1.08 -14.88 -0.24
C ARG A 154 0.25 -14.90 -0.99
N SER A 155 0.31 -15.72 -2.03
CA SER A 155 1.49 -15.84 -2.90
C SER A 155 1.73 -14.62 -3.78
N GLY A 156 0.73 -13.75 -3.92
CA GLY A 156 0.75 -12.52 -4.71
C GLY A 156 -0.22 -11.48 -4.15
N PRO A 157 -0.11 -10.21 -4.59
CA PRO A 157 -0.92 -9.10 -4.11
C PRO A 157 -2.31 -9.07 -4.76
N SER A 158 -3.05 -10.18 -4.66
CA SER A 158 -4.42 -10.27 -5.15
C SER A 158 -5.21 -11.25 -4.31
N THR A 159 -6.51 -11.00 -4.16
CA THR A 159 -7.48 -11.94 -3.58
C THR A 159 -7.57 -13.27 -4.33
N ASP A 160 -7.15 -13.31 -5.59
CA ASP A 160 -7.13 -14.52 -6.42
C ASP A 160 -5.82 -15.31 -6.29
N SER A 161 -4.80 -14.72 -5.64
CA SER A 161 -3.54 -15.41 -5.37
C SER A 161 -3.73 -16.49 -4.31
N ALA A 162 -3.04 -17.62 -4.50
CA ALA A 162 -3.11 -18.77 -3.60
C ALA A 162 -2.78 -18.37 -2.15
N VAL A 163 -3.54 -18.91 -1.20
CA VAL A 163 -3.30 -18.70 0.23
C VAL A 163 -2.05 -19.48 0.63
N THR A 164 -1.04 -18.78 1.15
CA THR A 164 0.23 -19.36 1.62
C THR A 164 0.26 -19.55 3.14
N GLY A 165 -0.71 -18.98 3.85
CA GLY A 165 -0.86 -19.09 5.29
C GLY A 165 -1.96 -18.18 5.82
N THR A 166 -2.11 -18.13 7.14
CA THR A 166 -3.12 -17.30 7.81
C THR A 166 -2.54 -16.68 9.08
N VAL A 167 -2.91 -15.45 9.39
CA VAL A 167 -2.44 -14.70 10.56
C VAL A 167 -3.63 -14.27 11.43
N THR A 168 -3.57 -14.50 12.73
CA THR A 168 -4.65 -14.14 13.66
C THR A 168 -4.70 -12.64 13.95
N ASN A 169 -5.86 -12.14 14.37
CA ASN A 169 -6.03 -10.76 14.85
C ASN A 169 -5.04 -10.43 15.98
N GLY A 170 -4.49 -9.21 15.98
CA GLY A 170 -3.55 -8.71 16.99
C GLY A 170 -2.10 -9.15 16.80
N THR A 171 -1.81 -10.11 15.92
CA THR A 171 -0.44 -10.55 15.64
C THR A 171 0.41 -9.40 15.11
N LYS A 172 1.62 -9.27 15.66
CA LYS A 172 2.67 -8.40 15.10
C LYS A 172 3.30 -9.10 13.91
N ILE A 173 3.33 -8.42 12.77
CA ILE A 173 3.86 -8.96 11.52
C ILE A 173 4.97 -8.06 11.00
N ASP A 174 6.10 -8.66 10.64
CA ASP A 174 7.19 -7.96 9.98
C ASP A 174 6.82 -7.71 8.52
N LEU A 175 6.96 -6.45 8.09
CA LEU A 175 6.69 -6.02 6.73
C LEU A 175 7.94 -5.43 6.10
N THR A 176 8.16 -5.74 4.83
CA THR A 176 9.34 -5.30 4.08
C THR A 176 9.04 -4.10 3.22
N CYS A 177 7.95 -4.14 2.47
CA CYS A 177 7.57 -3.08 1.52
C CYS A 177 6.13 -3.25 1.05
N ALA A 178 5.57 -2.18 0.49
CA ALA A 178 4.23 -2.13 -0.08
C ALA A 178 4.23 -2.36 -1.59
N VAL A 179 3.22 -3.06 -2.11
CA VAL A 179 2.95 -3.24 -3.54
C VAL A 179 1.51 -2.86 -3.87
N THR A 180 1.27 -2.52 -5.13
CA THR A 180 -0.09 -2.36 -5.66
C THR A 180 -0.66 -3.73 -6.03
N GLY A 181 -1.92 -3.96 -5.72
CA GLY A 181 -2.61 -5.23 -5.94
C GLY A 181 -4.11 -5.07 -6.17
N SER A 182 -4.88 -6.15 -5.98
CA SER A 182 -6.34 -6.06 -6.01
C SER A 182 -6.85 -5.15 -4.89
N LEU A 183 -7.93 -4.43 -5.15
CA LEU A 183 -8.60 -3.63 -4.13
C LEU A 183 -9.22 -4.60 -3.09
N VAL A 184 -8.93 -4.35 -1.82
CA VAL A 184 -9.50 -5.11 -0.70
C VAL A 184 -10.17 -4.14 0.24
N ASP A 185 -11.42 -4.42 0.58
CA ASP A 185 -12.10 -3.77 1.69
C ASP A 185 -11.87 -4.57 2.96
N GLY A 186 -11.20 -3.97 3.93
CA GLY A 186 -10.77 -4.66 5.14
C GLY A 186 -10.92 -3.80 6.37
N THR A 187 -10.77 -4.46 7.51
CA THR A 187 -11.10 -3.93 8.82
C THR A 187 -10.39 -2.60 9.15
N VAL A 188 -9.17 -2.37 8.66
CA VAL A 188 -8.42 -1.12 8.87
C VAL A 188 -8.76 -0.06 7.83
N ARG A 189 -9.00 -0.44 6.58
CA ARG A 189 -9.28 0.48 5.46
C ARG A 189 -9.62 -0.31 4.19
N SER A 190 -10.21 0.37 3.21
CA SER A 190 -10.23 -0.12 1.83
C SER A 190 -8.97 0.34 1.10
N THR A 191 -8.20 -0.57 0.49
CA THR A 191 -6.94 -0.21 -0.19
C THR A 191 -6.53 -1.24 -1.24
N ASN A 192 -5.83 -0.77 -2.28
CA ASN A 192 -5.13 -1.63 -3.24
C ASN A 192 -3.68 -1.90 -2.80
N GLN A 193 -3.26 -1.42 -1.63
CA GLN A 193 -1.97 -1.72 -1.06
C GLN A 193 -1.95 -3.12 -0.45
N TRP A 194 -0.92 -3.88 -0.81
CA TRP A 194 -0.56 -5.15 -0.20
C TRP A 194 0.84 -5.05 0.38
N ASP A 195 1.04 -5.57 1.58
CA ASP A 195 2.32 -5.53 2.27
C ASP A 195 3.03 -6.87 2.11
N ARG A 196 4.29 -6.80 1.70
CA ARG A 196 5.14 -7.97 1.51
C ARG A 196 5.83 -8.34 2.82
N THR A 197 5.69 -9.58 3.25
CA THR A 197 6.39 -10.12 4.42
C THR A 197 7.84 -10.52 4.04
N PRO A 198 8.75 -10.71 5.03
CA PRO A 198 10.10 -11.23 4.78
C PRO A 198 10.13 -12.61 4.13
N THR A 199 9.07 -13.40 4.31
CA THR A 199 8.91 -14.73 3.68
C THR A 199 8.47 -14.63 2.22
N GLY A 200 8.18 -13.43 1.71
CA GLY A 200 7.74 -13.17 0.34
C GLY A 200 6.24 -13.41 0.11
N SER A 201 5.47 -13.65 1.17
CA SER A 201 4.00 -13.64 1.10
C SER A 201 3.47 -12.21 1.18
N PHE A 202 2.21 -12.04 0.82
CA PHE A 202 1.53 -10.74 0.81
C PHE A 202 0.34 -10.80 1.74
N ILE A 203 0.17 -9.76 2.55
CA ILE A 203 -1.04 -9.51 3.33
C ILE A 203 -1.68 -8.22 2.81
N SER A 204 -2.99 -8.16 2.72
CA SER A 204 -3.62 -6.90 2.33
C SER A 204 -3.45 -5.86 3.44
N HIS A 205 -3.00 -4.66 3.08
CA HIS A 205 -2.84 -3.54 4.01
C HIS A 205 -4.20 -3.07 4.57
N ALA A 206 -5.31 -3.52 3.95
CA ALA A 206 -6.67 -3.37 4.42
C ALA A 206 -6.90 -3.96 5.83
N TYR A 207 -6.04 -4.89 6.26
CA TYR A 207 -6.10 -5.54 7.58
C TYR A 207 -4.86 -5.29 8.44
N VAL A 208 -3.98 -4.35 8.09
CA VAL A 208 -2.71 -4.12 8.79
C VAL A 208 -2.57 -2.66 9.22
N TYR A 209 -2.37 -2.45 10.51
CA TYR A 209 -2.01 -1.15 11.07
C TYR A 209 -0.49 -1.06 11.25
N SER A 210 0.19 -0.20 10.48
CA SER A 210 1.63 0.00 10.52
C SER A 210 2.02 1.45 10.22
N GLY A 211 3.30 1.79 10.42
CA GLY A 211 3.88 3.00 9.83
C GLY A 211 4.00 2.90 8.30
N THR A 212 4.48 3.96 7.65
CA THR A 212 4.69 3.99 6.19
C THR A 212 5.71 2.93 5.76
N LEU A 213 5.31 2.04 4.85
CA LEU A 213 6.23 1.10 4.21
C LEU A 213 6.91 1.76 3.01
N PRO A 214 8.18 1.42 2.72
CA PRO A 214 8.76 1.71 1.42
C PRO A 214 8.03 0.92 0.33
N VAL A 215 7.94 1.44 -0.89
CA VAL A 215 7.39 0.70 -2.03
C VAL A 215 8.37 -0.38 -2.48
N CYS A 216 7.90 -1.59 -2.77
CA CYS A 216 8.78 -2.66 -3.24
C CYS A 216 9.38 -2.30 -4.60
N ALA A 217 10.63 -2.67 -4.81
CA ALA A 217 11.31 -2.44 -6.08
C ALA A 217 10.52 -3.05 -7.25
N GLY A 218 10.17 -2.22 -8.23
CA GLY A 218 9.41 -2.64 -9.43
C GLY A 218 7.89 -2.61 -9.27
N SER A 219 7.36 -2.25 -8.11
CA SER A 219 5.94 -1.91 -7.94
C SER A 219 5.71 -0.43 -8.24
N THR A 220 4.54 -0.11 -8.79
CA THR A 220 4.01 1.25 -8.75
C THR A 220 3.67 1.62 -7.31
N THR A 221 3.76 2.91 -6.99
CA THR A 221 3.25 3.44 -5.72
C THR A 221 1.80 3.03 -5.59
N PRO A 222 1.42 2.27 -4.55
CA PRO A 222 0.00 1.99 -4.29
C PRO A 222 -0.72 3.32 -4.23
N THR A 223 -1.82 3.46 -4.97
CA THR A 223 -2.70 4.60 -4.78
C THR A 223 -3.38 4.35 -3.43
N PRO A 224 -3.05 5.09 -2.36
CA PRO A 224 -3.84 4.96 -1.14
C PRO A 224 -5.28 5.30 -1.51
N SER A 225 -6.18 4.31 -1.49
CA SER A 225 -7.60 4.61 -1.44
C SER A 225 -7.88 5.16 -0.04
N VAL A 226 -7.77 6.49 0.02
CA VAL A 226 -8.20 7.41 1.06
C VAL A 226 -7.70 7.06 2.47
N THR A 227 -6.43 7.37 2.75
CA THR A 227 -6.21 8.10 4.00
C THR A 227 -6.92 9.42 3.78
N LEU A 228 -8.04 9.67 4.49
CA LEU A 228 -8.69 10.98 4.44
C LEU A 228 -7.58 12.03 4.62
N THR A 229 -7.39 12.88 3.62
CA THR A 229 -6.60 14.09 3.81
C THR A 229 -7.18 14.84 5.01
N PRO A 230 -6.41 15.69 5.70
CA PRO A 230 -6.94 16.52 6.78
C PRO A 230 -8.27 17.20 6.41
N ALA A 231 -8.36 17.74 5.19
CA ALA A 231 -9.56 18.37 4.66
C ALA A 231 -10.74 17.40 4.49
N GLU A 232 -10.51 16.18 3.99
CA GLU A 232 -11.57 15.17 3.83
C GLU A 232 -12.06 14.65 5.19
N PHE A 233 -11.17 14.46 6.16
CA PHE A 233 -11.55 14.05 7.50
C PHE A 233 -12.42 15.09 8.18
N ILE A 234 -12.01 16.37 8.10
CA ILE A 234 -12.79 17.49 8.64
C ILE A 234 -14.16 17.53 7.96
N ARG A 235 -14.21 17.49 6.62
CA ARG A 235 -15.47 17.50 5.86
C ARG A 235 -16.42 16.38 6.27
N ALA A 236 -15.92 15.16 6.45
CA ALA A 236 -16.73 14.02 6.89
C ALA A 236 -17.22 14.16 8.35
N SER A 237 -16.44 14.84 9.18
CA SER A 237 -16.73 15.04 10.60
C SER A 237 -17.81 16.10 10.87
N VAL A 238 -17.89 17.13 10.03
CA VAL A 238 -18.76 18.31 10.23
C VAL A 238 -20.23 17.95 10.47
N PRO A 239 -20.91 17.13 9.64
CA PRO A 239 -22.32 16.83 9.84
C PRO A 239 -22.61 16.14 11.19
N GLY A 240 -21.72 15.23 11.61
CA GLY A 240 -21.83 14.54 12.89
C GLY A 240 -21.59 15.46 14.08
N ALA A 241 -20.58 16.32 13.99
CA ALA A 241 -20.25 17.31 15.00
C ALA A 241 -21.38 18.33 15.21
N GLN A 242 -21.90 18.90 14.12
CA GLN A 242 -23.03 19.86 14.18
C GLN A 242 -24.31 19.22 14.71
N ARG A 243 -24.60 17.98 14.31
CA ARG A 243 -25.75 17.24 14.86
C ARG A 243 -25.57 16.94 16.35
N GLY A 244 -24.38 16.51 16.77
CA GLY A 244 -24.04 16.32 18.17
C GLY A 244 -24.17 17.62 18.98
N TRP A 245 -23.81 18.77 18.40
CA TRP A 245 -23.99 20.06 19.03
C TRP A 245 -25.46 20.39 19.28
N ARG A 246 -26.32 20.21 18.27
CA ARG A 246 -27.78 20.43 18.41
C ARG A 246 -28.42 19.51 19.44
N GLU A 247 -28.01 18.25 19.48
CA GLU A 247 -28.59 17.24 20.38
C GLU A 247 -28.06 17.36 21.82
N TYR A 248 -26.77 17.66 21.99
CA TYR A 248 -26.09 17.52 23.29
C TYR A 248 -25.34 18.76 23.76
N GLY A 249 -25.07 19.75 22.89
CA GLY A 249 -24.49 21.04 23.28
C GLY A 249 -22.97 21.12 23.25
N VAL A 250 -22.26 20.12 22.69
CA VAL A 250 -20.80 20.20 22.50
C VAL A 250 -20.46 20.97 21.22
N PRO A 251 -19.65 22.03 21.26
CA PRO A 251 -19.27 22.80 20.06
C PRO A 251 -18.65 21.92 18.95
N PRO A 252 -19.00 22.14 17.66
CA PRO A 252 -18.48 21.37 16.55
C PRO A 252 -16.97 21.42 16.44
N SER A 253 -16.37 22.60 16.58
CA SER A 253 -14.92 22.82 16.56
C SER A 253 -14.20 21.97 17.60
N VAL A 254 -14.71 21.94 18.84
CA VAL A 254 -14.21 21.10 19.94
C VAL A 254 -14.31 19.62 19.57
N THR A 255 -15.49 19.18 19.10
CA THR A 255 -15.72 17.77 18.76
C THR A 255 -14.79 17.29 17.64
N ILE A 256 -14.61 18.09 16.58
CA ILE A 256 -13.73 17.75 15.46
C ILE A 256 -12.27 17.76 15.91
N ALA A 257 -11.83 18.75 16.68
CA ALA A 257 -10.46 18.83 17.17
C ALA A 257 -10.09 17.68 18.11
N GLN A 258 -10.98 17.32 19.04
CA GLN A 258 -10.81 16.14 19.87
C GLN A 258 -10.77 14.87 18.99
N ALA A 259 -11.69 14.69 18.04
CA ALA A 259 -11.64 13.54 17.14
C ALA A 259 -10.31 13.44 16.38
N ILE A 260 -9.77 14.56 15.88
CA ILE A 260 -8.45 14.61 15.23
C ILE A 260 -7.35 14.11 16.17
N LEU A 261 -7.31 14.65 17.39
CA LEU A 261 -6.27 14.36 18.39
C LEU A 261 -6.35 12.90 18.88
N GLU A 262 -7.54 12.44 19.26
CA GLU A 262 -7.77 11.14 19.90
C GLU A 262 -7.64 9.97 18.90
N SER A 263 -8.01 10.19 17.64
CA SER A 263 -7.96 9.14 16.60
C SER A 263 -6.75 9.23 15.67
N GLY A 264 -5.95 10.28 15.78
CA GLY A 264 -4.87 10.57 14.85
C GLY A 264 -5.39 10.70 13.41
N TRP A 265 -6.37 11.58 13.19
CA TRP A 265 -7.06 11.76 11.89
C TRP A 265 -7.86 10.54 11.41
N GLY A 266 -8.50 9.83 12.33
CA GLY A 266 -9.28 8.62 12.04
C GLY A 266 -8.44 7.38 11.75
N ARG A 267 -7.12 7.46 11.94
CA ARG A 267 -6.17 6.40 11.55
C ARG A 267 -6.02 5.33 12.61
N SER A 268 -6.37 5.61 13.87
CA SER A 268 -6.30 4.63 14.95
C SER A 268 -7.14 3.39 14.64
N GLY A 269 -6.75 2.23 15.20
CA GLY A 269 -7.54 1.00 15.04
C GLY A 269 -8.99 1.19 15.50
N LEU A 270 -9.21 1.81 16.65
CA LEU A 270 -10.57 2.09 17.16
C LEU A 270 -11.41 2.93 16.18
N ALA A 271 -10.81 3.94 15.56
CA ALA A 271 -11.53 4.83 14.64
C ALA A 271 -11.74 4.21 13.27
N SER A 272 -10.74 3.51 12.74
CA SER A 272 -10.79 2.94 11.39
C SER A 272 -11.60 1.64 11.32
N VAL A 273 -11.56 0.84 12.39
CA VAL A 273 -12.26 -0.44 12.49
C VAL A 273 -13.66 -0.27 13.06
N ASP A 274 -13.75 0.31 14.25
CA ASP A 274 -15.00 0.36 15.02
C ASP A 274 -15.71 1.71 14.90
N ARG A 275 -15.17 2.63 14.07
CA ARG A 275 -15.65 4.00 13.94
C ARG A 275 -15.71 4.74 15.28
N ASN A 276 -14.86 4.37 16.24
CA ASN A 276 -14.76 4.97 17.56
C ASN A 276 -13.62 6.00 17.59
N TYR A 277 -13.97 7.26 17.33
CA TYR A 277 -12.99 8.35 17.17
C TYR A 277 -12.52 8.96 18.50
N PHE A 278 -13.18 8.64 19.62
CA PHE A 278 -12.95 9.24 20.94
C PHE A 278 -12.53 8.21 21.99
N GLY A 279 -12.38 6.94 21.62
CA GLY A 279 -12.00 5.87 22.54
C GLY A 279 -13.03 5.61 23.64
N ILE A 280 -14.33 5.83 23.38
CA ILE A 280 -15.37 5.65 24.40
C ILE A 280 -15.48 4.16 24.76
N LYS A 281 -15.34 3.86 26.05
CA LYS A 281 -15.45 2.50 26.59
C LYS A 281 -16.91 2.07 26.73
N CYS A 282 -17.14 0.76 26.63
CA CYS A 282 -18.37 0.15 27.12
C CYS A 282 -18.35 0.16 28.65
N GLN A 283 -19.49 0.41 29.28
CA GLN A 283 -19.63 0.34 30.73
C GLN A 283 -20.31 -0.97 31.10
N ASN A 284 -19.57 -1.89 31.74
CA ASN A 284 -20.07 -3.20 32.15
C ASN A 284 -20.79 -3.97 31.01
N GLY A 285 -20.22 -3.92 29.80
CA GLY A 285 -20.81 -4.55 28.60
C GLY A 285 -21.92 -3.73 27.92
N SER A 286 -22.42 -2.66 28.53
CA SER A 286 -23.39 -1.74 27.92
C SER A 286 -22.72 -0.67 27.07
N TYR A 287 -23.29 -0.41 25.89
CA TYR A 287 -22.79 0.55 24.91
C TYR A 287 -23.75 1.73 24.65
N GLY A 288 -24.92 1.75 25.28
CA GLY A 288 -25.91 2.82 25.12
C GLY A 288 -26.64 2.78 23.77
N LYS A 289 -27.38 3.86 23.45
CA LYS A 289 -28.31 3.89 22.30
C LYS A 289 -27.67 4.21 20.95
N LEU A 290 -26.47 4.81 20.94
CA LEU A 290 -25.84 5.34 19.73
C LEU A 290 -24.74 4.43 19.17
N ALA A 291 -24.14 3.60 20.02
CA ALA A 291 -23.24 2.55 19.60
C ALA A 291 -24.03 1.32 19.14
N ASN A 292 -23.41 0.46 18.33
CA ASN A 292 -24.01 -0.78 17.82
C ASN A 292 -23.34 -2.04 18.37
N GLY A 293 -22.45 -1.91 19.37
CA GLY A 293 -21.75 -3.03 19.96
C GLY A 293 -20.57 -2.63 20.82
N CYS A 294 -19.83 -3.65 21.24
CA CYS A 294 -18.60 -3.55 22.01
C CYS A 294 -17.51 -4.42 21.38
N HIS A 295 -16.28 -3.95 21.39
CA HIS A 295 -15.11 -4.69 20.95
C HIS A 295 -14.00 -4.59 22.02
N VAL A 296 -13.49 -5.74 22.46
CA VAL A 296 -12.42 -5.83 23.46
C VAL A 296 -11.05 -5.72 22.79
N TYR A 297 -10.26 -4.77 23.25
CA TYR A 297 -8.87 -4.60 22.84
C TYR A 297 -7.93 -4.88 24.00
N ARG A 298 -6.83 -5.59 23.72
CA ARG A 298 -5.68 -5.60 24.63
C ARG A 298 -5.08 -4.20 24.70
N THR A 299 -4.91 -3.71 25.91
CA THR A 299 -4.27 -2.44 26.24
C THR A 299 -3.13 -2.69 27.22
N ASN A 300 -2.35 -1.65 27.49
CA ASN A 300 -1.39 -1.67 28.58
C ASN A 300 -1.82 -0.62 29.61
N GLU A 301 -1.85 -1.00 30.87
CA GLU A 301 -1.99 -0.06 31.99
C GLU A 301 -0.63 0.08 32.66
N CYS A 302 -0.32 1.30 33.10
CA CYS A 302 0.92 1.55 33.84
C CYS A 302 0.56 2.05 35.23
N THR A 303 1.24 1.52 36.24
CA THR A 303 1.17 2.05 37.60
C THR A 303 1.70 3.47 37.64
N LYS A 304 1.37 4.23 38.69
CA LYS A 304 1.95 5.57 38.92
C LYS A 304 3.49 5.54 39.03
N THR A 305 4.07 4.39 39.35
CA THR A 305 5.51 4.14 39.44
C THR A 305 6.15 3.72 38.11
N GLY A 306 5.38 3.64 37.01
CA GLY A 306 5.87 3.38 35.65
C GLY A 306 5.90 1.92 35.22
N THR A 307 5.46 0.98 36.07
CA THR A 307 5.37 -0.44 35.70
C THR A 307 4.14 -0.67 34.83
N CYS A 308 4.34 -1.09 33.57
CA CYS A 308 3.26 -1.36 32.64
C CYS A 308 2.93 -2.85 32.55
N PHE A 309 1.65 -3.21 32.56
CA PHE A 309 1.14 -4.57 32.40
C PHE A 309 0.03 -4.63 31.35
N SER A 310 -0.12 -5.78 30.69
CA SER A 310 -1.17 -5.98 29.70
C SER A 310 -2.52 -6.17 30.40
N THR A 311 -3.51 -5.39 29.99
CA THR A 311 -4.90 -5.51 30.40
C THR A 311 -5.79 -5.53 29.17
N SER A 312 -7.11 -5.61 29.34
CA SER A 312 -8.07 -5.47 28.25
C SER A 312 -9.11 -4.43 28.58
N ALA A 313 -9.53 -3.66 27.58
CA ALA A 313 -10.60 -2.70 27.70
C ALA A 313 -11.63 -2.92 26.59
N SER A 314 -12.91 -2.85 26.97
CA SER A 314 -14.03 -2.93 26.04
C SER A 314 -14.38 -1.54 25.54
N PHE A 315 -14.38 -1.35 24.21
CA PHE A 315 -14.69 -0.10 23.55
C PHE A 315 -15.97 -0.19 22.76
N ARG A 316 -16.73 0.90 22.68
CA ARG A 316 -17.94 0.98 21.85
C ARG A 316 -17.58 0.87 20.38
N THR A 317 -18.45 0.22 19.60
CA THR A 317 -18.42 0.22 18.13
C THR A 317 -19.56 1.06 17.58
N TYR A 318 -19.37 1.65 16.40
CA TYR A 318 -20.38 2.51 15.77
C TYR A 318 -20.63 2.14 14.32
N ALA A 319 -21.89 2.28 13.90
CA ALA A 319 -22.28 2.10 12.52
C ALA A 319 -21.67 3.17 11.59
N THR A 320 -21.56 4.41 12.06
CA THR A 320 -21.03 5.54 11.28
C THR A 320 -20.22 6.51 12.14
N GLN A 321 -19.38 7.33 11.50
CA GLN A 321 -18.67 8.43 12.18
C GLN A 321 -19.64 9.37 12.90
N SER A 322 -20.77 9.71 12.29
CA SER A 322 -21.80 10.54 12.90
C SER A 322 -22.33 9.97 14.23
N HIS A 323 -22.51 8.65 14.33
CA HIS A 323 -22.93 8.02 15.60
C HIS A 323 -21.89 8.20 16.71
N SER A 324 -20.60 8.02 16.40
CA SER A 324 -19.52 8.24 17.38
C SER A 324 -19.44 9.69 17.85
N PHE A 325 -19.61 10.65 16.95
CA PHE A 325 -19.58 12.09 17.26
C PHE A 325 -20.76 12.50 18.14
N ARG A 326 -21.96 11.99 17.84
CA ARG A 326 -23.15 12.21 18.67
C ARG A 326 -23.00 11.55 20.05
N ASP A 327 -22.43 10.35 20.11
CA ASP A 327 -22.24 9.64 21.37
C ASP A 327 -21.16 10.27 22.25
N HIS A 328 -20.15 10.89 21.65
CA HIS A 328 -19.22 11.76 22.38
C HIS A 328 -19.95 12.95 23.03
N GLY A 329 -20.85 13.60 22.28
CA GLY A 329 -21.72 14.64 22.82
C GLY A 329 -22.54 14.16 24.02
N ASN A 330 -23.23 13.03 23.85
CA ASN A 330 -24.02 12.39 24.89
C ASN A 330 -23.16 12.01 26.11
N PHE A 331 -21.99 11.41 25.90
CA PHE A 331 -21.05 11.02 26.95
C PHE A 331 -20.65 12.19 27.85
N LEU A 332 -20.30 13.33 27.24
CA LEU A 332 -19.99 14.54 28.00
C LEU A 332 -21.25 15.07 28.71
N LYS A 333 -22.40 15.08 28.04
CA LYS A 333 -23.64 15.69 28.55
C LYS A 333 -24.22 14.97 29.76
N VAL A 334 -24.21 13.64 29.76
CA VAL A 334 -24.81 12.84 30.86
C VAL A 334 -23.88 12.67 32.06
N ASN A 335 -22.59 12.95 31.89
CA ASN A 335 -21.60 12.83 32.95
C ASN A 335 -21.51 14.15 33.74
N SER A 336 -22.03 14.14 34.97
CA SER A 336 -22.10 15.33 35.85
C SER A 336 -20.76 16.02 36.07
N ARG A 337 -19.64 15.30 35.95
CA ARG A 337 -18.28 15.85 35.96
C ARG A 337 -18.11 17.03 35.01
N TYR A 338 -18.73 16.98 33.83
CA TYR A 338 -18.58 17.98 32.77
C TYR A 338 -19.71 19.01 32.73
N ALA A 339 -20.64 19.01 33.70
CA ALA A 339 -21.83 19.85 33.67
C ALA A 339 -21.50 21.34 33.46
N GLY A 340 -20.48 21.86 34.17
CA GLY A 340 -20.07 23.27 34.05
C GLY A 340 -19.50 23.67 32.68
N ALA A 341 -19.15 22.72 31.81
CA ALA A 341 -18.80 23.05 30.43
C ALA A 341 -20.03 23.46 29.60
N PHE A 342 -21.20 22.90 29.90
CA PHE A 342 -22.44 23.14 29.16
C PHE A 342 -23.09 24.50 29.44
N GLU A 343 -22.49 25.33 30.29
CA GLU A 343 -22.79 26.77 30.39
C GLU A 343 -22.14 27.58 29.24
N HIS A 344 -21.26 26.95 28.46
CA HIS A 344 -20.42 27.61 27.45
C HIS A 344 -20.54 26.94 26.08
N THR A 345 -21.72 26.40 25.74
CA THR A 345 -21.94 25.67 24.47
C THR A 345 -21.73 26.52 23.21
N ARG A 346 -21.64 27.85 23.35
CA ARG A 346 -21.36 28.80 22.26
C ARG A 346 -19.98 29.47 22.36
N ASP A 347 -19.17 29.04 23.32
CA ASP A 347 -17.79 29.49 23.51
C ASP A 347 -16.89 28.25 23.56
N ALA A 348 -16.40 27.87 22.39
CA ALA A 348 -15.65 26.63 22.19
C ALA A 348 -14.39 26.53 23.06
N ASN A 349 -13.65 27.64 23.20
CA ASN A 349 -12.44 27.68 24.01
C ASN A 349 -12.74 27.53 25.50
N LYS A 350 -13.75 28.25 25.99
CA LYS A 350 -14.14 28.12 27.40
C LYS A 350 -14.77 26.76 27.70
N PHE A 351 -15.52 26.20 26.75
CA PHE A 351 -16.08 24.85 26.85
C PHE A 351 -14.96 23.81 27.04
N ILE A 352 -13.98 23.76 26.13
CA ILE A 352 -12.91 22.75 26.21
C ILE A 352 -12.00 22.99 27.42
N TRP A 353 -11.80 24.25 27.84
CA TRP A 353 -11.11 24.56 29.10
C TRP A 353 -11.82 23.94 30.30
N LYS A 354 -13.15 24.08 30.41
CA LYS A 354 -13.93 23.45 31.50
C LYS A 354 -13.87 21.94 31.45
N VAL A 355 -13.98 21.33 30.27
CA VAL A 355 -13.86 19.86 30.09
C VAL A 355 -12.49 19.36 30.55
N TRP A 356 -11.42 20.04 30.15
CA TRP A 356 -10.06 19.69 30.57
C TRP A 356 -9.86 19.88 32.09
N LYS A 357 -10.26 21.02 32.65
CA LYS A 357 -10.17 21.29 34.09
C LYS A 357 -10.97 20.31 34.94
N ALA A 358 -12.05 19.75 34.39
CA ALA A 358 -12.83 18.69 35.02
C ALA A 358 -12.17 17.29 34.94
N GLY A 359 -10.97 17.18 34.35
CA GLY A 359 -10.19 15.94 34.32
C GLY A 359 -10.52 15.01 33.16
N TYR A 360 -10.85 15.56 31.98
CA TYR A 360 -10.98 14.75 30.75
C TYR A 360 -9.65 14.11 30.34
N ALA A 361 -8.55 14.84 30.46
CA ALA A 361 -7.19 14.37 30.18
C ALA A 361 -6.23 14.82 31.28
N THR A 362 -5.24 13.98 31.59
CA THR A 362 -4.18 14.29 32.57
C THR A 362 -3.02 15.09 31.98
N ASP A 363 -2.96 15.21 30.65
CA ASP A 363 -1.92 15.99 29.96
C ASP A 363 -2.09 17.48 30.28
N PRO A 364 -1.07 18.15 30.85
CA PRO A 364 -1.13 19.59 31.15
C PRO A 364 -1.29 20.46 29.89
N ASN A 365 -0.93 19.95 28.71
CA ASN A 365 -1.03 20.65 27.43
C ASN A 365 -2.26 20.25 26.62
N TYR A 366 -3.22 19.52 27.19
CA TYR A 366 -4.38 19.05 26.43
C TYR A 366 -5.21 20.22 25.85
N TYR A 367 -5.50 21.23 26.68
CA TYR A 367 -6.23 22.42 26.25
C TYR A 367 -5.53 23.14 25.08
N THR A 368 -4.22 23.36 25.17
CA THR A 368 -3.44 24.05 24.13
C THR A 368 -3.34 23.22 22.85
N LYS A 369 -3.24 21.88 22.95
CA LYS A 369 -3.29 20.99 21.78
C LYS A 369 -4.63 21.08 21.05
N VAL A 370 -5.75 20.99 21.77
CA VAL A 370 -7.08 21.00 21.16
C VAL A 370 -7.38 22.38 20.53
N THR A 371 -7.16 23.46 21.27
CA THR A 371 -7.35 24.83 20.73
C THR A 371 -6.38 25.17 19.61
N GLY A 372 -5.14 24.66 19.66
CA GLY A 372 -4.18 24.76 18.57
C GLY A 372 -4.65 24.06 17.28
N ILE A 373 -5.26 22.88 17.39
CA ILE A 373 -5.90 22.19 16.25
C ILE A 373 -7.09 23.01 15.73
N MET A 374 -7.95 23.52 16.62
CA MET A 374 -9.09 24.35 16.25
C MET A 374 -8.67 25.57 15.44
N ALA A 375 -7.62 26.28 15.87
CA ALA A 375 -7.10 27.44 15.17
C ALA A 375 -6.40 27.07 13.85
N SER A 376 -5.54 26.05 13.86
CA SER A 376 -4.72 25.68 12.68
C SER A 376 -5.55 25.24 11.48
N TYR A 377 -6.74 24.66 11.72
CA TYR A 377 -7.65 24.19 10.68
C TYR A 377 -8.92 25.03 10.57
N ASP A 378 -8.93 26.21 11.19
CA ASP A 378 -10.06 27.15 11.19
C ASP A 378 -11.40 26.46 11.53
N LEU A 379 -11.41 25.61 12.55
CA LEU A 379 -12.58 24.78 12.86
C LEU A 379 -13.74 25.57 13.46
N TYR A 380 -13.49 26.79 13.95
CA TYR A 380 -14.52 27.70 14.47
C TYR A 380 -15.56 28.05 13.41
N GLN A 381 -15.20 28.00 12.11
CA GLN A 381 -16.15 28.24 11.01
C GLN A 381 -17.33 27.24 11.01
N TYR A 382 -17.18 26.07 11.66
CA TYR A 382 -18.23 25.06 11.76
C TYR A 382 -19.15 25.25 12.98
N ASP A 383 -18.83 26.19 13.88
CA ASP A 383 -19.65 26.57 15.04
C ASP A 383 -20.80 27.51 14.63
N THR A 384 -21.46 27.15 13.53
CA THR A 384 -22.62 27.88 13.00
C THR A 384 -23.89 27.35 13.62
N TRP A 385 -24.41 28.10 14.59
CA TRP A 385 -25.71 27.83 15.19
C TRP A 385 -26.82 28.33 14.27
N LYS A 386 -27.30 27.49 13.36
CA LYS A 386 -28.51 27.73 12.57
C LYS A 386 -29.33 26.44 12.43
#